data_AF-A0A829HBX3-F1
#
_entry.id   AF-A0A829HBX3-F1
#
_cell.length_a   1.000
_cell.length_b   1.000
_cell.length_c   1.000
_cell.angle_alpha   90.00
_cell.angle_beta   90.00
_cell.angle_gamma   90.00
#
_symmetry.space_group_name_H-M   'P 1'
#
loop_
_entity.id
_entity.type
_entity.pdbx_description
1 polymer ?
#
loop_
_entity_poly.entity_id
_entity_poly.type
_entity_poly.pdbx_seq_one_letter_code
_entity_poly.pdbx_strand_id
1 'polypeptide(L)' 'MTKENPINQTHLIIASISASFAKALDKHNPGFKEEFLKQLGEHYKEIKNYSQPHTEALETLTWTRDFLNKE' A
#
# COMPACT_ATOMS: atom_id res chain seq x y z
N MET A 1 -25.78 4.41 14.73
CA MET A 1 -25.20 4.42 13.38
C MET A 1 -23.73 4.78 13.54
N THR A 2 -22.84 3.80 13.41
CA THR A 2 -21.39 4.02 13.42
C THR A 2 -21.05 4.90 12.23
N LYS A 3 -20.53 6.11 12.48
CA LYS A 3 -19.99 6.98 11.42
C LYS A 3 -19.02 6.14 10.59
N GLU A 4 -19.32 5.95 9.31
CA GLU A 4 -18.32 5.51 8.34
C GLU A 4 -17.13 6.47 8.51
N ASN A 5 -15.97 5.92 8.88
CA ASN A 5 -14.77 6.72 8.92
C ASN A 5 -14.51 7.13 7.47
N PRO A 6 -14.60 8.42 7.10
CA PRO A 6 -14.47 8.81 5.71
C PRO A 6 -13.08 8.39 5.23
N ILE A 7 -13.03 7.61 4.15
CA ILE A 7 -11.78 7.14 3.55
C ILE A 7 -10.83 8.33 3.40
N ASN A 8 -9.64 8.24 4.00
CA ASN A 8 -8.62 9.28 3.92
C ASN A 8 -8.12 9.35 2.46
N GLN A 9 -8.63 10.32 1.71
CA GLN A 9 -8.38 10.45 0.27
C GLN A 9 -6.89 10.68 -0.04
N THR A 10 -6.15 11.34 0.86
CA THR A 10 -4.70 11.55 0.72
C THR A 10 -3.96 10.21 0.71
N HIS A 11 -4.34 9.29 1.59
CA HIS A 11 -3.72 7.98 1.66
C HIS A 11 -4.12 7.10 0.49
N LEU A 12 -5.38 7.22 0.04
CA LEU A 12 -5.86 6.51 -1.14
C LEU A 12 -5.12 6.93 -2.41
N ILE A 13 -4.89 8.24 -2.61
CA ILE A 13 -4.14 8.72 -3.77
C ILE A 13 -2.66 8.33 -3.71
N ILE A 14 -2.03 8.37 -2.54
CA ILE A 14 -0.65 7.89 -2.34
C ILE A 14 -0.55 6.40 -2.69
N ALA A 15 -1.47 5.58 -2.20
CA ALA A 15 -1.51 4.15 -2.50
C ALA A 15 -1.69 3.89 -3.99
N SER A 16 -2.59 4.62 -4.63
CA SER A 16 -2.87 4.50 -6.06
C SER A 16 -1.64 4.88 -6.92
N ILE A 17 -1.03 6.05 -6.65
CA ILE A 17 0.17 6.52 -7.37
C ILE A 17 1.33 5.54 -7.19
N SER A 18 1.57 5.06 -5.97
CA SER A 18 2.65 4.11 -5.67
C SER A 18 2.46 2.81 -6.45
N ALA A 19 1.24 2.29 -6.48
CA ALA A 19 0.90 1.11 -7.27
C ALA A 19 1.09 1.33 -8.78
N SER A 20 0.68 2.49 -9.30
CA SER A 20 0.89 2.86 -10.70
C SER A 20 2.37 2.90 -11.07
N PHE A 21 3.23 3.49 -10.22
CA PHE A 21 4.68 3.50 -10.45
C PHE A 21 5.27 2.10 -10.42
N ALA A 22 4.93 1.28 -9.44
CA ALA A 22 5.44 -0.09 -9.37
C ALA A 22 5.01 -0.93 -10.60
N LYS A 23 3.76 -0.78 -11.08
CA LYS A 23 3.31 -1.41 -12.34
C LYS A 23 4.07 -0.89 -13.57
N ALA A 24 4.33 0.41 -13.64
CA ALA A 24 5.07 1.00 -14.76
C ALA A 24 6.54 0.53 -14.78
N LEU A 25 7.18 0.49 -13.62
CA LEU A 25 8.56 0.05 -13.47
C LEU A 25 8.72 -1.44 -13.79
N ASP A 26 7.76 -2.28 -13.38
CA ASP A 26 7.79 -3.72 -13.67
C ASP A 26 7.77 -4.04 -15.19
N LYS A 27 7.12 -3.19 -16.00
CA LYS A 27 7.16 -3.32 -17.48
C LYS A 27 8.56 -3.10 -18.06
N HIS A 28 9.40 -2.31 -17.39
CA HIS A 28 10.76 -2.01 -17.82
C HIS A 28 11.80 -2.89 -17.12
N ASN A 29 11.48 -3.39 -15.92
CA ASN A 29 12.33 -4.26 -15.11
C ASN A 29 11.47 -5.41 -14.53
N PRO A 30 11.29 -6.50 -15.29
CA PRO A 30 10.46 -7.63 -14.86
C PRO A 30 10.92 -8.20 -13.51
N GLY A 31 10.00 -8.30 -12.55
CA GLY A 31 10.27 -8.77 -11.19
C GLY A 31 10.31 -7.62 -10.17
N PHE A 32 10.33 -6.37 -10.62
CA PHE A 32 10.23 -5.21 -9.73
C PHE A 32 8.94 -5.25 -8.89
N LYS A 33 7.80 -5.63 -9.48
CA LYS A 33 6.52 -5.72 -8.75
C LYS A 33 6.61 -6.71 -7.59
N GLU A 34 7.25 -7.86 -7.80
CA GLU A 34 7.38 -8.92 -6.79
C GLU A 34 8.28 -8.47 -5.64
N GLU A 35 9.41 -7.84 -5.96
CA GLU A 35 10.31 -7.25 -4.98
C GLU A 35 9.60 -6.15 -4.17
N PHE A 36 8.88 -5.26 -4.85
CA PHE A 36 8.11 -4.20 -4.22
C PHE A 36 7.02 -4.73 -3.28
N LEU A 37 6.29 -5.77 -3.69
CA LEU A 37 5.27 -6.43 -2.84
C LEU A 37 5.88 -7.08 -1.59
N LYS A 38 7.08 -7.65 -1.72
CA LYS A 38 7.84 -8.19 -0.58
C LYS A 38 8.19 -7.09 0.42
N GLN A 39 8.78 -5.99 -0.06
CA GLN A 39 9.14 -4.83 0.77
C GLN A 39 7.90 -4.21 1.45
N LEU A 40 6.79 -4.04 0.73
CA LEU A 40 5.51 -3.61 1.32
C LEU A 40 5.05 -4.52 2.46
N GLY A 41 5.20 -5.84 2.31
CA GLY A 41 4.84 -6.81 3.34
C GLY A 41 5.75 -6.76 4.57
N GLU A 42 7.04 -6.50 4.37
CA GLU A 42 8.01 -6.31 5.45
C GLU A 42 7.70 -5.04 6.25
N HIS A 43 7.50 -3.90 5.58
CA HIS A 43 7.11 -2.64 6.25
C HIS A 43 5.76 -2.73 6.95
N TYR A 44 4.78 -3.44 6.38
CA TYR A 44 3.51 -3.67 7.06
C TYR A 44 3.70 -4.40 8.40
N LYS A 45 4.53 -5.46 8.42
CA LYS A 45 4.83 -6.22 9.65
C LYS A 45 5.57 -5.36 10.66
N GLU A 46 6.53 -4.57 10.18
CA GLU A 46 7.31 -3.65 11.01
C GLU A 46 6.40 -2.64 11.72
N ILE A 47 5.61 -1.88 10.96
CA ILE A 47 4.70 -0.84 11.48
C ILE A 47 3.63 -1.45 12.39
N LYS A 48 3.12 -2.64 12.07
CA LYS A 48 2.15 -3.36 12.92
C LYS A 48 2.69 -3.67 14.31
N ASN A 49 4.01 -3.83 14.44
CA ASN A 49 4.67 -4.16 15.70
C ASN A 49 5.11 -2.91 16.49
N TYR A 50 4.88 -1.70 16.00
CA TYR A 50 5.18 -0.47 16.73
C TYR A 50 4.27 -0.33 17.96
N SER A 51 4.75 0.40 18.97
CA SER A 51 4.04 0.60 20.24
C SER A 51 2.76 1.43 20.09
N GLN A 52 2.68 2.27 19.05
CA GLN A 52 1.51 3.09 18.76
C GLN A 52 0.73 2.53 17.55
N PRO A 53 -0.61 2.63 17.55
CA PRO A 53 -1.40 2.26 16.38
C PRO A 53 -1.14 3.22 15.21
N HIS A 54 -0.64 2.69 14.10
CA HIS A 54 -0.45 3.43 12.84
C HIS A 54 -1.50 2.99 11.80
N THR A 55 -2.78 3.03 12.18
CA THR A 55 -3.89 2.47 11.38
C THR A 55 -3.90 2.99 9.94
N GLU A 56 -3.75 4.29 9.74
CA GLU A 56 -3.84 4.87 8.39
C GLU A 56 -2.63 4.51 7.51
N ALA A 57 -1.45 4.28 8.10
CA ALA A 57 -0.28 3.81 7.38
C ALA A 57 -0.46 2.35 6.94
N LEU A 58 -0.95 1.49 7.83
CA LEU A 58 -1.28 0.10 7.52
C LEU A 58 -2.37 -0.01 6.45
N GLU A 59 -3.36 0.89 6.49
CA GLU A 59 -4.41 1.01 5.49
C GLU A 59 -3.84 1.43 4.12
N THR A 60 -2.96 2.43 4.08
CA THR A 60 -2.26 2.87 2.86
C THR A 60 -1.47 1.72 2.21
N LEU A 61 -0.73 0.96 3.02
CA LEU A 61 0.03 -0.19 2.54
C LEU A 61 -0.88 -1.30 2.00
N THR A 62 -2.03 -1.51 2.64
CA THR A 62 -3.04 -2.47 2.19
C THR A 62 -3.61 -2.06 0.83
N TRP A 63 -4.06 -0.81 0.68
CA TRP A 63 -4.56 -0.31 -0.60
C TRP A 63 -3.51 -0.36 -1.70
N THR A 64 -2.25 -0.07 -1.38
CA THR A 64 -1.15 -0.13 -2.37
C THR A 64 -1.03 -1.54 -2.94
N ARG A 65 -1.05 -2.56 -2.07
CA ARG A 65 -1.05 -3.98 -2.49
C ARG A 65 -2.29 -4.31 -3.32
N ASP A 66 -3.47 -3.85 -2.92
CA ASP A 66 -4.71 -4.13 -3.63
C ASP A 66 -4.68 -3.52 -5.04
N PHE A 67 -4.25 -2.27 -5.18
CA PHE A 67 -4.13 -1.61 -6.49
C PHE A 67 -3.08 -2.27 -7.39
N LEU A 68 -2.00 -2.81 -6.82
CA LEU A 68 -0.98 -3.55 -7.57
C LEU A 68 -1.49 -4.88 -8.12
N ASN A 69 -2.42 -5.50 -7.42
CA ASN A 69 -2.98 -6.81 -7.76
C ASN A 69 -4.31 -6.74 -8.52
N LYS A 70 -4.96 -5.58 -8.58
CA LYS A 70 -6.04 -5.32 -9.53
C LYS A 70 -5.48 -5.32 -10.95
N GLU A 71 -6.15 -6.02 -11.87
CA GLU A 71 -5.83 -6.09 -13.30
C GLU A 71 -5.89 -4.70 -13.96
#